data_AF-A0A3C2DY79-F1
#
_entry.id   AF-A0A3C2DY79-F1
#
_cell.length_a   1.000
_cell.length_b   1.000
_cell.length_c   1.000
_cell.angle_alpha   90.00
_cell.angle_beta   90.00
_cell.angle_gamma   90.00
#
_symmetry.space_group_name_H-M   'P 1'
#
loop_
_entity.id
_entity.type
_entity.pdbx_description
1 polymer ?
#
loop_
_entity_poly.entity_id
_entity_poly.type
_entity_poly.pdbx_seq_one_letter_code
_entity_poly.pdbx_strand_id
1 'polypeptide(L)'
;DRLTGAELVFFDGTLWNDDEMKENQVGVKTGDRMGHMSNSGPDGTISCFEPLGVKRKIFIHINNTNPILLEDSPQRKEAESTGWEVSYDGMEITL
;
A
#
# COMPACT_ATOMS: atom_id res chain seq x y z
N ASP A 1 12.42 -7.28 -13.46
CA ASP A 1 12.96 -6.46 -14.57
C ASP A 1 12.38 -5.06 -14.60
N ARG A 2 11.09 -4.84 -14.90
CA ARG A 2 10.56 -3.47 -15.09
C ARG A 2 10.46 -2.61 -13.82
N LEU A 3 10.26 -3.22 -12.65
CA LEU A 3 10.16 -2.51 -11.38
C LEU A 3 11.52 -2.27 -10.72
N THR A 4 12.53 -3.06 -11.06
CA THR A 4 13.84 -3.01 -10.42
C THR A 4 14.55 -1.70 -10.78
N GLY A 5 14.89 -0.91 -9.77
CA GLY A 5 15.59 0.37 -9.93
C GLY A 5 14.75 1.50 -10.54
N ALA A 6 13.42 1.35 -10.61
CA ALA A 6 12.55 2.39 -11.15
C ALA A 6 12.64 3.69 -10.31
N GLU A 7 12.60 4.85 -10.98
CA GLU A 7 12.59 6.16 -10.31
C GLU A 7 11.31 6.38 -9.48
N LEU A 8 10.17 5.90 -9.98
CA LEU A 8 8.90 6.02 -9.29
C LEU A 8 7.98 4.85 -9.64
N VAL A 9 7.23 4.39 -8.64
CA VAL A 9 6.13 3.45 -8.83
C VAL A 9 4.91 3.96 -8.06
N PHE A 10 3.77 4.01 -8.75
CA PHE A 10 2.45 4.01 -8.11
C PHE A 10 1.97 2.57 -8.04
N PHE A 11 1.60 2.10 -6.85
CA PHE A 11 1.21 0.72 -6.64
C PHE A 11 -0.06 0.61 -5.82
N ASP A 12 -0.72 -0.55 -5.97
CA ASP A 12 -1.97 -0.88 -5.28
C ASP A 12 -1.85 -0.73 -3.76
N GLY A 13 -2.71 0.12 -3.21
CA GLY A 13 -2.83 0.46 -1.80
C GLY A 13 -4.12 -0.05 -1.16
N THR A 14 -4.81 -1.02 -1.78
CA THR A 14 -6.22 -1.28 -1.50
C THR A 14 -6.47 -1.64 -0.03
N LEU A 15 -5.76 -2.64 0.49
CA LEU A 15 -5.94 -3.13 1.86
C LEU A 15 -4.60 -3.23 2.59
N TRP A 16 -4.61 -2.94 3.89
CA TRP A 16 -3.46 -3.13 4.76
C TRP A 16 -3.18 -4.61 5.00
N ASN A 17 -4.22 -5.39 5.29
CA ASN A 17 -4.17 -6.84 5.51
C ASN A 17 -5.28 -7.56 4.70
N ASP A 18 -5.12 -8.87 4.50
CA ASP A 18 -5.98 -9.63 3.58
C ASP A 18 -7.44 -9.73 4.05
N ASP A 19 -7.66 -9.77 5.36
CA ASP A 19 -9.00 -9.93 5.97
C ASP A 19 -9.65 -8.59 6.38
N GLU A 20 -9.09 -7.45 5.97
CA GLU A 20 -9.45 -6.10 6.44
C GLU A 20 -10.96 -5.81 6.31
N MET A 21 -11.60 -6.26 5.22
CA MET A 21 -13.04 -6.08 5.00
C MET A 21 -13.89 -6.82 6.03
N LYS A 22 -13.43 -7.99 6.50
CA LYS A 22 -14.11 -8.79 7.53
C LYS A 22 -13.90 -8.18 8.90
N GLU A 23 -12.67 -7.77 9.21
CA GLU A 23 -12.31 -7.11 10.47
C GLU A 23 -13.14 -5.84 10.69
N ASN A 24 -13.34 -5.06 9.63
CA ASN A 24 -14.18 -3.85 9.63
C ASN A 24 -15.69 -4.13 9.47
N GLN A 25 -16.11 -5.38 9.30
CA GLN A 25 -17.51 -5.80 9.17
C GLN A 25 -18.26 -5.17 7.98
N VAL A 26 -17.54 -4.80 6.92
CA VAL A 26 -18.11 -4.17 5.71
C VAL A 26 -18.15 -5.11 4.50
N GLY A 27 -17.63 -6.34 4.64
CA GLY A 27 -17.68 -7.35 3.59
C GLY A 27 -17.07 -8.68 4.02
N VAL A 28 -17.19 -9.69 3.15
CA VAL A 28 -16.68 -11.05 3.42
C VAL A 28 -15.51 -11.46 2.52
N LYS A 29 -15.19 -10.65 1.52
CA LYS A 29 -14.11 -10.95 0.58
C LYS A 29 -12.76 -10.56 1.20
N THR A 30 -11.76 -11.40 0.97
CA THR A 30 -10.37 -11.06 1.29
C THR A 30 -9.74 -10.25 0.14
N GLY A 31 -8.60 -9.62 0.40
CA GLY A 31 -7.78 -8.94 -0.60
C GLY A 31 -7.42 -9.85 -1.77
N ASP A 32 -6.92 -11.04 -1.47
CA ASP A 32 -6.60 -12.09 -2.45
C ASP A 32 -7.81 -12.45 -3.30
N ARG A 33 -9.00 -12.58 -2.68
CA ARG A 33 -10.24 -12.85 -3.41
C ARG A 33 -10.63 -11.72 -4.36
N MET A 34 -10.28 -10.48 -4.01
CA MET A 34 -10.49 -9.29 -4.83
C MET A 34 -9.36 -9.05 -5.85
N GLY A 35 -8.23 -9.76 -5.72
CA GLY A 35 -7.06 -9.62 -6.60
C GLY A 35 -6.10 -8.51 -6.18
N HIS A 36 -6.08 -8.14 -4.90
CA HIS A 36 -5.23 -7.09 -4.34
C HIS A 36 -4.23 -7.67 -3.35
N MET A 37 -2.95 -7.35 -3.53
CA MET A 37 -1.92 -7.66 -2.55
C MET A 37 -2.12 -6.80 -1.30
N SER A 38 -1.96 -7.40 -0.11
CA SER A 38 -1.91 -6.64 1.14
C SER A 38 -0.72 -5.67 1.13
N ASN A 39 -0.85 -4.50 1.78
CA ASN A 39 0.29 -3.61 1.94
C ASN A 39 1.34 -4.21 2.89
N SER A 40 0.88 -4.82 3.98
CA SER A 40 1.71 -5.36 5.06
C SER A 40 1.87 -6.88 5.01
N GLY A 41 2.74 -7.39 5.88
CA GLY A 41 3.03 -8.82 6.00
C GLY A 41 4.22 -9.26 5.15
N PRO A 42 4.75 -10.47 5.39
CA PRO A 42 5.98 -10.97 4.77
C PRO A 42 5.87 -11.12 3.24
N ASP A 43 4.67 -11.42 2.75
CA ASP A 43 4.34 -11.53 1.33
C ASP A 43 3.60 -10.26 0.81
N GLY A 44 3.55 -9.22 1.63
CA GLY A 44 2.91 -7.95 1.32
C GLY A 44 3.75 -7.06 0.42
N THR A 45 3.10 -6.04 -0.13
CA THR A 45 3.71 -5.11 -1.08
C THR A 45 4.97 -4.44 -0.49
N ILE A 46 4.95 -4.03 0.78
CA ILE A 46 6.11 -3.38 1.41
C ILE A 46 7.33 -4.30 1.36
N SER A 47 7.21 -5.55 1.85
CA SER A 47 8.30 -6.52 1.89
C SER A 47 8.75 -6.95 0.49
N CYS A 48 7.83 -7.18 -0.45
CA CYS A 48 8.18 -7.55 -1.82
C CYS A 48 8.95 -6.46 -2.58
N PHE A 49 8.80 -5.19 -2.20
CA PHE A 49 9.50 -4.07 -2.84
C PHE A 49 10.88 -3.76 -2.23
N GLU A 50 11.21 -4.27 -1.03
CA GLU A 50 12.51 -4.07 -0.38
C GLU A 50 13.71 -4.38 -1.30
N PRO A 51 13.77 -5.53 -2.00
CA PRO A 51 14.93 -5.85 -2.84
C PRO A 51 14.93 -5.12 -4.20
N LEU A 52 13.86 -4.39 -4.56
CA LEU A 52 13.70 -3.85 -5.91
C LEU A 52 14.47 -2.55 -6.13
N GLY A 53 14.87 -1.84 -5.08
CA GLY A 53 15.66 -0.60 -5.21
C GLY A 53 14.93 0.56 -5.90
N VAL A 54 13.60 0.56 -5.86
CA VAL A 54 12.75 1.67 -6.37
C VAL A 54 13.02 2.93 -5.55
N LYS A 55 13.20 4.08 -6.23
CA LYS A 55 13.58 5.34 -5.58
C LYS A 55 12.42 6.01 -4.84
N ARG A 56 11.24 6.07 -5.46
CA ARG A 56 10.02 6.63 -4.87
C ARG A 56 8.85 5.65 -5.03
N LYS A 57 8.12 5.39 -3.94
CA LYS A 57 7.04 4.40 -3.90
C LYS A 57 5.80 5.05 -3.32
N ILE A 58 4.68 4.98 -4.04
CA ILE A 58 3.43 5.65 -3.65
C ILE A 58 2.29 4.65 -3.72
N PHE A 59 1.58 4.46 -2.61
CA PHE A 59 0.32 3.72 -2.59
C PHE A 59 -0.82 4.56 -3.17
N ILE A 60 -1.56 3.98 -4.11
CA ILE A 60 -2.77 4.56 -4.73
C ILE A 60 -3.87 3.51 -4.81
N HIS A 61 -5.12 3.91 -5.10
CA HIS A 61 -6.28 3.01 -5.09
C HIS A 61 -6.48 2.40 -3.69
N ILE A 62 -6.64 3.27 -2.69
CA ILE A 62 -6.72 2.89 -1.28
C ILE A 62 -8.17 2.72 -0.88
N ASN A 63 -8.54 1.58 -0.30
CA ASN A 63 -9.91 1.36 0.15
C ASN A 63 -10.21 2.17 1.40
N ASN A 64 -11.49 2.54 1.59
CA ASN A 64 -11.92 3.34 2.75
C ASN A 64 -11.68 2.66 4.11
N THR A 65 -11.53 1.34 4.15
CA THR A 65 -11.23 0.58 5.37
C THR A 65 -9.75 0.58 5.74
N ASN A 66 -8.87 1.03 4.85
CA ASN A 66 -7.44 0.88 5.04
C ASN A 66 -6.93 1.92 6.07
N PRO A 67 -6.34 1.48 7.20
CA PRO A 67 -5.90 2.37 8.27
C PRO A 67 -4.79 3.34 7.84
N ILE A 68 -4.11 3.14 6.70
CA ILE A 68 -3.10 4.11 6.19
C ILE A 68 -3.72 5.47 5.81
N LEU A 69 -5.03 5.54 5.65
CA LEU A 69 -5.75 6.80 5.45
C LEU A 69 -5.77 7.68 6.70
N LEU A 70 -5.60 7.10 7.89
CA LEU A 70 -5.49 7.83 9.15
C LEU A 70 -4.02 8.25 9.34
N GLU A 71 -3.75 9.55 9.33
CA GLU A 71 -2.39 10.11 9.37
C GLU A 71 -1.59 9.70 10.62
N ASP A 72 -2.28 9.49 11.74
CA ASP A 72 -1.69 9.13 13.04
C ASP A 72 -1.70 7.62 13.33
N SER A 73 -2.13 6.79 12.37
CA SER A 73 -2.18 5.34 12.58
C SER A 73 -0.78 4.71 12.62
N PRO A 74 -0.59 3.63 13.40
CA PRO A 74 0.66 2.89 13.37
C PRO A 74 0.97 2.34 11.97
N GLN A 75 -0.05 1.99 11.18
CA GLN A 75 0.09 1.51 9.80
C GLN A 75 0.62 2.59 8.86
N ARG A 76 0.09 3.82 8.96
CA ARG A 76 0.62 4.97 8.22
C ARG A 76 2.09 5.21 8.55
N LYS A 77 2.43 5.20 9.84
CA LYS A 77 3.81 5.34 10.31
C LYS A 77 4.72 4.22 9.80
N GLU A 78 4.25 2.98 9.78
CA GLU A 78 5.00 1.84 9.26
C GLU A 78 5.28 1.99 7.76
N ALA A 79 4.27 2.31 6.96
CA ALA A 79 4.43 2.57 5.53
C ALA A 79 5.45 3.69 5.26
N GLU A 80 5.32 4.83 5.92
CA GLU A 80 6.25 5.95 5.76
C GLU A 80 7.68 5.61 6.21
N SER A 81 7.83 4.84 7.30
CA SER A 81 9.14 4.41 7.78
C SER A 81 9.88 3.47 6.82
N THR A 82 9.16 2.81 5.91
CA THR A 82 9.72 1.95 4.85
C THR A 82 9.86 2.68 3.51
N GLY A 83 9.68 3.99 3.52
CA GLY A 83 9.82 4.87 2.36
C GLY A 83 8.65 4.80 1.38
N TRP A 84 7.47 4.38 1.82
CA TRP A 84 6.23 4.48 1.05
C TRP A 84 5.49 5.76 1.39
N GLU A 85 5.00 6.45 0.36
CA GLU A 85 4.06 7.56 0.49
C GLU A 85 2.63 7.04 0.30
N VAL A 86 1.67 7.69 0.95
CA VAL A 86 0.24 7.45 0.75
C VAL A 86 -0.30 8.59 -0.11
N SER A 87 -0.81 8.25 -1.30
CA SER A 87 -1.36 9.26 -2.20
C SER A 87 -2.60 9.95 -1.61
N TYR A 88 -2.85 11.16 -2.11
CA TYR A 88 -4.00 11.97 -1.75
C TYR A 88 -4.51 12.71 -2.98
N ASP A 89 -5.79 13.11 -2.94
CA ASP A 89 -6.40 13.87 -4.03
C ASP A 89 -5.67 15.20 -4.23
N GLY A 90 -5.27 15.47 -5.47
CA GLY A 90 -4.48 16.67 -5.82
C GLY A 90 -2.97 16.52 -5.63
N MET A 91 -2.46 15.32 -5.32
CA MET A 91 -1.03 15.05 -5.27
C MET A 91 -0.37 15.30 -6.64
N GLU A 92 0.54 16.27 -6.69
CA GLU A 92 1.35 16.57 -7.88
C GLU A 92 2.68 15.83 -7.83
N ILE A 93 3.15 15.38 -9.00
CA ILE A 93 4.33 14.53 -9.13
C ILE A 93 5.21 15.07 -10.25
N THR A 94 6.46 15.34 -9.90
CA THR A 94 7.53 15.71 -10.83
C THR A 94 8.60 14.64 -10.78
N LEU A 95 9.09 14.23 -11.95
CA LEU A 95 10.17 13.25 -12.14
C LEU A 95 11.42 13.95 -12.67
#